data_AF-A0A6G1U062-F1
#
_entry.id   AF-A0A6G1U062-F1
#
_cell.length_a   1.000
_cell.length_b   1.000
_cell.length_c   1.000
_cell.angle_alpha   90.00
_cell.angle_beta   90.00
_cell.angle_gamma   90.00
#
_symmetry.space_group_name_H-M   'P 1'
#
loop_
_entity.id
_entity.type
_entity.pdbx_description
1 polymer ?
#
loop_
_entity_poly.entity_id
_entity_poly.type
_entity_poly.pdbx_seq_one_letter_code
_entity_poly.pdbx_strand_id
1 'polypeptide(L)'
;MEQQQVEQLIAIYCNKLPLEAIHVIKDKLLTMDYNAASIILAQAKDPTISILLSVLVGSLGIDRIYIGDTGLGIIKLLTCGGCGIWWLIDLFLIINATKQKNLQLLMGIYL
;
A
#
# COMPACT_ATOMS: atom_id res chain seq x y z
N MET A 1 -1.32 6.49 22.41
CA MET A 1 -2.81 6.44 22.39
C MET A 1 -3.31 5.24 23.19
N GLU A 2 -4.59 5.21 23.57
CA GLU A 2 -5.19 4.10 24.32
C GLU A 2 -5.43 2.85 23.45
N GLN A 3 -5.45 1.65 24.04
CA GLN A 3 -5.67 0.39 23.31
C GLN A 3 -6.98 0.40 22.51
N GLN A 4 -8.05 0.98 23.07
CA GLN A 4 -9.33 1.10 22.39
C GLN A 4 -9.24 1.94 21.10
N GLN A 5 -8.43 2.99 21.10
CA GLN A 5 -8.20 3.84 19.92
C GLN A 5 -7.41 3.10 18.84
N VAL A 6 -6.42 2.29 19.24
CA VAL A 6 -5.66 1.42 18.33
C VAL A 6 -6.57 0.41 17.65
N GLU A 7 -7.43 -0.27 18.42
CA GLU A 7 -8.35 -1.27 17.88
C GLU A 7 -9.37 -0.65 16.92
N GLN A 8 -9.89 0.55 17.24
CA GLN A 8 -10.77 1.28 16.34
C GLN A 8 -10.08 1.60 14.99
N LEU A 9 -8.84 2.11 15.02
CA LEU A 9 -8.10 2.41 13.80
C LEU A 9 -7.81 1.15 12.99
N ILE A 10 -7.43 0.05 13.66
CA ILE A 10 -7.21 -1.24 12.98
C ILE A 10 -8.52 -1.72 12.35
N ALA A 11 -9.66 -1.63 13.02
CA ALA A 11 -10.94 -2.05 12.48
C ALA A 11 -11.34 -1.27 11.21
N ILE A 12 -11.09 0.05 11.19
CA ILE A 12 -11.40 0.91 10.04
C ILE A 12 -10.47 0.62 8.86
N TYR A 13 -9.16 0.45 9.12
CA TYR A 13 -8.14 0.38 8.07
C TYR A 13 -7.61 -1.03 7.79
N CYS A 14 -8.16 -2.08 8.42
CA CYS A 14 -7.71 -3.47 8.31
C CYS A 14 -7.47 -3.92 6.85
N ASN A 15 -8.39 -3.57 5.94
CA ASN A 15 -8.30 -3.95 4.54
C ASN A 15 -7.12 -3.30 3.79
N LYS A 16 -6.63 -2.14 4.28
CA LYS A 16 -5.50 -1.40 3.70
C LYS A 16 -4.15 -1.80 4.31
N LEU A 17 -4.17 -2.57 5.40
CA LEU A 17 -2.98 -2.94 6.17
C LEU A 17 -2.55 -4.39 5.87
N PRO A 18 -1.24 -4.67 5.99
CA PRO A 18 -0.73 -6.03 5.94
C PRO A 18 -1.11 -6.77 7.23
N LEU A 19 -1.80 -7.90 7.09
CA LEU A 19 -2.26 -8.71 8.24
C LEU A 19 -1.08 -9.37 8.96
N GLU A 20 0.01 -9.57 8.23
CA GLU A 20 1.25 -10.18 8.70
C GLU A 20 1.96 -9.27 9.72
N ALA A 21 1.78 -7.95 9.60
CA ALA A 21 2.46 -6.96 10.43
C ALA A 21 1.56 -6.35 11.51
N ILE A 22 0.39 -6.93 11.82
CA ILE A 22 -0.56 -6.37 12.80
C ILE A 22 0.10 -6.08 14.15
N HIS A 23 0.98 -6.98 14.62
CA HIS A 23 1.70 -6.78 15.87
C HIS A 23 2.59 -5.52 15.82
N VAL A 24 3.37 -5.36 14.75
CA VAL A 24 4.21 -4.18 14.52
C VAL A 24 3.39 -2.89 14.40
N ILE A 25 2.24 -2.96 13.71
CA ILE A 25 1.33 -1.84 13.56
C ILE A 25 0.76 -1.42 14.92
N LYS A 26 0.32 -2.38 15.74
CA LYS A 26 -0.18 -2.11 17.09
C LYS A 26 0.86 -1.38 17.94
N ASP A 27 2.09 -1.89 17.95
CA ASP A 27 3.19 -1.28 18.71
C ASP A 27 3.48 0.16 18.22
N LYS A 28 3.53 0.37 16.90
CA LYS A 28 3.73 1.70 16.32
C LYS A 28 2.58 2.65 16.65
N LEU A 29 1.34 2.20 16.54
CA LEU A 29 0.16 3.02 16.83
C LEU A 29 0.13 3.42 18.31
N LEU A 30 0.48 2.51 19.24
CA LEU A 30 0.54 2.85 20.67
C LEU A 30 1.48 4.03 20.94
N THR A 31 2.60 4.11 20.22
CA THR A 31 3.59 5.19 20.33
C THR A 31 3.20 6.49 19.61
N MET A 32 2.17 6.48 18.76
CA MET A 32 1.69 7.65 18.03
C MET A 32 0.54 8.36 18.75
N ASP A 33 0.36 9.64 18.40
CA ASP A 33 -0.85 10.40 18.71
C ASP A 33 -2.03 9.97 17.81
N TYR A 34 -3.24 9.98 18.36
CA TYR A 34 -4.43 9.51 17.64
C TYR A 34 -4.76 10.35 16.42
N ASN A 35 -4.65 11.67 16.52
CA ASN A 35 -4.94 12.57 15.41
C ASN A 35 -3.90 12.40 14.30
N ALA A 36 -2.61 12.30 14.66
CA ALA A 36 -1.56 12.02 13.69
C ALA A 36 -1.76 10.67 12.98
N ALA A 37 -1.99 9.60 13.73
CA ALA A 37 -2.16 8.26 13.17
C ALA A 37 -3.39 8.15 12.26
N SER A 38 -4.52 8.77 12.65
CA SER A 38 -5.75 8.76 11.85
C SER A 38 -5.57 9.49 10.51
N ILE A 39 -4.85 10.62 10.49
CA ILE A 39 -4.51 11.35 9.25
C ILE A 39 -3.61 10.50 8.35
N ILE A 40 -2.57 9.88 8.93
CA ILE A 40 -1.62 9.02 8.20
C ILE A 40 -2.35 7.81 7.59
N LEU A 41 -3.17 7.12 8.37
CA LEU A 41 -3.98 5.98 7.89
C LEU A 41 -5.01 6.39 6.84
N ALA A 42 -5.58 7.60 6.93
CA ALA A 42 -6.51 8.10 5.92
C ALA A 42 -5.84 8.26 4.53
N GLN A 43 -4.53 8.51 4.49
CA GLN A 43 -3.75 8.59 3.24
C GLN A 43 -3.39 7.22 2.65
N ALA A 44 -3.62 6.13 3.40
CA ALA A 44 -3.34 4.78 2.93
C ALA A 44 -4.18 4.44 1.68
N LYS A 45 -3.49 3.89 0.68
CA LYS A 45 -4.08 3.54 -0.62
C LYS A 45 -4.91 2.28 -0.53
N ASP A 46 -6.01 2.23 -1.27
CA ASP A 46 -6.86 1.05 -1.31
C ASP A 46 -6.27 -0.03 -2.24
N PRO A 47 -6.02 -1.25 -1.74
CA PRO A 47 -5.51 -2.34 -2.57
C PRO A 47 -6.45 -2.68 -3.71
N THR A 48 -7.77 -2.58 -3.51
CA THR A 48 -8.78 -2.81 -4.54
C THR A 48 -8.64 -1.83 -5.72
N ILE A 49 -8.39 -0.54 -5.43
CA ILE A 49 -8.15 0.47 -6.47
C ILE A 49 -6.84 0.15 -7.20
N SER A 50 -5.82 -0.30 -6.46
CA SER A 50 -4.52 -0.66 -7.04
C SER A 50 -4.63 -1.84 -8.03
N ILE A 51 -5.39 -2.89 -7.69
CA ILE A 51 -5.68 -4.00 -8.63
C ILE A 51 -6.45 -3.49 -9.84
N LEU A 52 -7.50 -2.68 -9.63
CA LEU A 52 -8.31 -2.16 -10.72
C LEU A 52 -7.44 -1.36 -11.72
N LEU A 53 -6.54 -0.54 -11.19
CA LEU A 53 -5.59 0.23 -11.99
C LEU A 53 -4.58 -0.68 -12.70
N SER A 54 -4.15 -1.76 -12.06
CA SER A 54 -3.27 -2.78 -12.66
C SER A 54 -3.96 -3.52 -13.81
N VAL A 55 -5.24 -3.86 -13.68
CA VAL A 55 -6.02 -4.51 -14.75
C VAL A 55 -6.22 -3.57 -15.95
N LEU A 56 -6.59 -2.31 -15.71
CA LEU A 56 -6.92 -1.36 -16.77
C LEU A 56 -5.68 -0.76 -17.44
N VAL A 57 -4.64 -0.47 -16.67
CA VAL A 57 -3.49 0.35 -17.10
C VAL A 57 -2.13 -0.18 -16.61
N GLY A 58 -2.08 -1.39 -16.05
CA GLY A 58 -0.85 -1.99 -15.53
C GLY A 58 0.17 -2.40 -16.60
N SER A 59 -0.26 -2.53 -17.87
CA SER A 59 0.67 -2.70 -19.01
C SER A 59 1.58 -1.48 -19.21
N LEU A 60 1.10 -0.30 -18.80
CA LEU A 60 1.86 0.96 -18.79
C LEU A 60 2.56 1.22 -17.45
N GLY A 61 2.49 0.30 -16.48
CA GLY A 61 3.12 0.46 -15.16
C GLY A 61 2.54 1.58 -14.28
N ILE A 62 1.34 2.08 -14.60
CA ILE A 62 0.68 3.19 -13.87
C ILE A 62 0.24 2.75 -12.47
N ASP A 63 -0.09 1.48 -12.29
CA ASP A 63 -0.34 0.85 -11.00
C ASP A 63 0.86 0.95 -10.05
N ARG A 64 2.09 0.74 -10.55
CA ARG A 64 3.32 0.92 -9.78
C ARG A 64 3.59 2.38 -9.44
N ILE A 65 3.35 3.29 -10.38
CA ILE A 65 3.48 4.74 -10.14
C ILE A 65 2.48 5.19 -9.06
N TYR A 66 1.25 4.65 -9.07
CA TYR A 66 0.21 4.99 -8.09
C TYR A 66 0.59 4.61 -6.64
N ILE A 67 1.26 3.47 -6.45
CA ILE A 67 1.71 3.03 -5.11
C ILE A 67 3.05 3.65 -4.69
N GLY A 68 3.65 4.52 -5.52
CA GLY A 68 4.92 5.19 -5.26
C GLY A 68 6.16 4.45 -5.79
N ASP A 69 6.01 3.32 -6.48
CA ASP A 69 7.11 2.60 -7.15
C ASP A 69 7.35 3.17 -8.57
N THR A 70 7.63 4.47 -8.65
CA THR A 70 7.76 5.20 -9.93
C THR A 70 8.89 4.62 -10.80
N GLY A 71 10.01 4.22 -10.21
CA GLY A 71 11.14 3.62 -10.95
C GLY A 71 10.76 2.32 -11.66
N LEU A 72 10.05 1.42 -10.98
CA LEU A 72 9.56 0.17 -11.58
C LEU A 72 8.50 0.43 -12.67
N GLY A 73 7.63 1.42 -12.47
CA GLY A 73 6.67 1.84 -13.49
C GLY A 73 7.34 2.38 -14.77
N ILE A 74 8.39 3.19 -14.62
CA ILE A 74 9.15 3.72 -15.76
C ILE A 74 9.87 2.60 -16.53
N ILE A 75 10.43 1.61 -15.84
CA ILE A 75 11.07 0.45 -16.51
C ILE A 75 10.01 -0.36 -17.27
N LYS A 76 8.80 -0.52 -16.73
CA LYS A 76 7.67 -1.14 -17.44
C LYS A 76 7.30 -0.40 -18.72
N LEU A 77 7.30 0.94 -18.69
CA LEU A 77 7.07 1.76 -19.88
C LEU A 77 8.17 1.59 -20.92
N LEU A 78 9.44 1.65 -20.51
CA LEU A 78 10.59 1.49 -21.40
C LEU A 78 10.68 0.11 -22.06
N THR A 79 10.20 -0.92 -21.37
CA THR A 79 10.17 -2.30 -21.87
C THR A 79 8.86 -2.66 -22.60
N CYS A 80 7.98 -1.68 -22.87
CA CYS A 80 6.64 -1.89 -23.43
C CYS A 80 5.84 -2.98 -22.70
N GLY A 81 5.93 -3.04 -21.37
CA GLY A 81 5.14 -3.96 -20.54
C GLY A 81 5.49 -5.45 -20.67
N GLY A 82 6.66 -5.79 -21.24
CA GLY A 82 7.23 -7.14 -21.19
C GLY A 82 6.34 -8.25 -21.77
N CYS A 83 5.62 -7.98 -22.87
CA CYS A 83 4.71 -8.93 -23.53
C CYS A 83 3.53 -9.44 -22.67
N GLY A 84 3.11 -8.69 -21.64
CA GLY A 84 1.93 -9.05 -20.83
C GLY A 84 2.17 -10.11 -19.75
N ILE A 85 3.30 -10.83 -19.79
CA ILE A 85 3.73 -11.72 -18.70
C ILE A 85 4.03 -10.90 -17.45
N TRP A 86 4.66 -9.74 -17.63
CA TRP A 86 5.00 -8.86 -16.51
C TRP A 86 3.78 -8.21 -15.88
N TRP A 87 2.73 -7.99 -16.67
CA TRP A 87 1.41 -7.57 -16.21
C TRP A 87 0.72 -8.66 -15.37
N LEU A 88 0.74 -9.91 -15.84
CA LEU A 88 0.11 -11.03 -15.12
C LEU A 88 0.72 -11.25 -13.73
N ILE A 89 2.04 -11.19 -13.63
CA ILE A 89 2.75 -11.30 -12.34
C ILE A 89 2.38 -10.13 -11.42
N ASP A 90 2.21 -8.92 -11.97
CA ASP A 90 1.90 -7.74 -11.17
C ASP A 90 0.51 -7.80 -10.54
N LEU A 91 -0.48 -8.38 -11.21
CA LEU A 91 -1.82 -8.53 -10.67
C LEU A 91 -1.83 -9.25 -9.30
N PHE A 92 -0.94 -10.23 -9.11
CA PHE A 92 -0.80 -10.94 -7.84
C PHE A 92 0.06 -10.18 -6.83
N LEU A 93 1.05 -9.41 -7.29
CA LEU A 93 1.97 -8.69 -6.41
C LEU A 93 1.43 -7.35 -5.91
N ILE A 94 0.59 -6.66 -6.70
CA ILE A 94 0.20 -5.27 -6.44
C ILE A 94 -0.56 -5.11 -5.13
N ILE A 95 -1.41 -6.07 -4.76
CA ILE A 95 -2.18 -6.05 -3.49
C ILE A 95 -1.25 -5.98 -2.30
N ASN A 96 -0.28 -6.90 -2.26
CA ASN A 96 0.68 -6.99 -1.18
C ASN A 96 1.62 -5.79 -1.20
N ALA A 97 2.03 -5.33 -2.38
CA ALA A 97 2.85 -4.13 -2.53
C ALA A 97 2.13 -2.89 -1.97
N THR A 98 0.85 -2.67 -2.30
CA THR A 98 0.05 -1.56 -1.75
C THR A 98 -0.02 -1.61 -0.23
N LYS A 99 -0.31 -2.78 0.34
CA LYS A 99 -0.37 -2.95 1.81
C LYS A 99 0.99 -2.68 2.47
N GLN A 100 2.07 -3.15 1.87
CA GLN A 100 3.43 -2.90 2.36
C GLN A 100 3.81 -1.41 2.27
N LYS A 101 3.42 -0.71 1.21
CA LYS A 101 3.61 0.74 1.07
C LYS A 101 2.82 1.53 2.12
N ASN A 102 1.58 1.11 2.41
CA ASN A 102 0.79 1.70 3.49
C ASN A 102 1.44 1.49 4.87
N LEU A 103 2.09 0.34 5.10
CA LEU A 103 2.88 0.10 6.30
C LEU A 103 4.11 1.01 6.37
N GLN A 104 4.84 1.17 5.26
CA GLN A 104 5.99 2.08 5.20
C GLN A 104 5.59 3.53 5.51
N LEU A 105 4.44 3.96 5.00
CA LEU A 105 3.84 5.26 5.28
C LEU A 105 3.57 5.44 6.79
N LEU A 106 3.05 4.42 7.48
CA LEU A 106 2.87 4.44 8.93
C LEU A 106 4.18 4.45 9.72
N MET A 107 5.19 3.74 9.20
CA MET A 107 6.50 3.67 9.85
C MET A 107 7.27 4.99 9.71
N GLY A 108 6.87 5.87 8.78
CA GLY A 108 7.59 7.08 8.42
C GLY A 108 8.81 6.80 7.54
N ILE A 109 8.85 5.64 6.90
CA ILE A 109 9.92 5.23 6.00
C ILE A 109 9.46 5.61 4.58
N TYR A 110 9.60 6.88 4.23
CA TYR A 110 9.43 7.33 2.84
C TYR A 110 10.78 7.22 2.16
N LEU A 111 10.94 6.25 1.25
CA LEU A 111 12.04 6.20 0.29
C LEU A 111 11.44 6.17 -1.13
#